data_AF-A0A6N0LNI4-F1
#
_entry.id   AF-A0A6N0LNI4-F1
#
_cell.length_a   1.000
_cell.length_b   1.000
_cell.length_c   1.000
_cell.angle_alpha   90.00
_cell.angle_beta   90.00
_cell.angle_gamma   90.00
#
_symmetry.space_group_name_H-M   'P 1'
#
loop_
_entity.id
_entity.type
_entity.pdbx_description
1 polymer ?
#
loop_
_entity_poly.entity_id
_entity_poly.type
_entity_poly.pdbx_seq_one_letter_code
_entity_poly.pdbx_strand_id
1 'polypeptide(L)'
;MSRKSIGIWGIYTRASLLPCGRLRQRRHAIGAFQDITERKQAEHLLANYNRTLEQQVAERTSALQKSEAALRDVYDKLRLREQELRLITDALPVLISYVDTNQRYRFVNRTYEVWFNLSRDEILGKSVHELLGETVYQRVEPYINQVFEGQTVTLEAEIPFSLGKRCISATLIPDGDRNTQVRGFYSLMTDISEQRNAALREQKRAEQASILEERNRMAREIHDTLAHPHHNTFCL
;
A
#
# COMPACT_ATOMS: atom_id res chain seq x y z
N MET A 1 15.21 -73.74 -43.85
CA MET A 1 16.55 -73.11 -44.04
C MET A 1 16.73 -72.06 -42.93
N SER A 2 17.53 -72.37 -41.90
CA SER A 2 18.77 -71.65 -41.50
C SER A 2 18.50 -70.21 -41.00
N ARG A 3 18.77 -69.80 -39.75
CA ARG A 3 19.99 -70.00 -38.93
C ARG A 3 19.67 -70.08 -37.43
N LYS A 4 20.43 -70.93 -36.74
CA LYS A 4 20.58 -70.96 -35.28
C LYS A 4 21.44 -69.76 -34.84
N SER A 5 20.98 -68.98 -33.88
CA SER A 5 21.84 -68.12 -33.06
C SER A 5 21.80 -68.64 -31.63
N ILE A 6 22.93 -69.19 -31.22
CA ILE A 6 23.22 -69.71 -29.87
C ILE A 6 23.44 -68.49 -28.97
N GLY A 7 22.45 -68.17 -28.13
CA GLY A 7 22.56 -67.18 -27.08
C GLY A 7 22.87 -67.86 -25.76
N ILE A 8 24.15 -67.91 -25.38
CA ILE A 8 24.60 -68.36 -24.06
C ILE A 8 24.13 -67.32 -23.04
N TRP A 9 23.00 -67.54 -22.37
CA TRP A 9 22.61 -66.74 -21.21
C TRP A 9 23.23 -67.36 -19.97
N GLY A 10 24.17 -66.62 -19.37
CA GLY A 10 24.89 -67.01 -18.17
C GLY A 10 23.94 -67.30 -17.02
N ILE A 11 23.88 -68.57 -16.62
CA ILE A 11 23.16 -69.03 -15.44
C ILE A 11 23.98 -68.60 -14.21
N TYR A 12 23.62 -67.48 -13.60
CA TYR A 12 24.25 -67.04 -12.35
C TYR A 12 23.91 -68.03 -11.23
N THR A 13 24.90 -68.82 -10.81
CA THR A 13 24.73 -69.90 -9.81
C THR A 13 25.44 -69.50 -8.51
N ARG A 14 24.72 -69.41 -7.38
CA ARG A 14 25.33 -69.36 -6.03
C ARG A 14 25.17 -70.74 -5.39
N ALA A 15 26.24 -71.52 -5.39
CA ALA A 15 26.27 -72.85 -4.76
C ALA A 15 26.89 -72.76 -3.36
N SER A 16 26.12 -73.11 -2.33
CA SER A 16 26.62 -73.32 -0.97
C SER A 16 26.87 -74.82 -0.73
N LEU A 17 28.14 -75.19 -0.53
CA LEU A 17 28.58 -76.56 -0.21
C LEU A 17 28.99 -76.65 1.26
N LEU A 18 28.31 -77.49 2.05
CA LEU A 18 28.76 -77.93 3.38
C LEU A 18 29.46 -79.30 3.26
N PRO A 19 30.63 -79.52 3.87
CA PRO A 19 31.30 -80.82 3.82
C PRO A 19 30.92 -81.66 5.05
N CYS A 20 30.43 -82.89 4.85
CA CYS A 20 30.43 -83.92 5.87
C CYS A 20 30.94 -85.26 5.30
N GLY A 21 31.65 -85.99 6.16
CA GLY A 21 32.63 -87.03 5.87
C GLY A 21 32.12 -88.35 5.27
N ARG A 22 33.10 -89.21 4.97
CA ARG A 22 33.09 -90.43 4.15
C ARG A 22 31.96 -91.43 4.44
N LEU A 23 31.23 -91.84 3.40
CA LEU A 23 31.11 -93.23 2.91
C LEU A 23 30.40 -93.27 1.54
N ARG A 24 30.69 -94.33 0.79
CA ARG A 24 30.54 -94.49 -0.67
C ARG A 24 29.10 -94.89 -1.04
N GLN A 25 28.21 -93.92 -1.28
CA GLN A 25 26.92 -94.13 -1.98
C GLN A 25 26.52 -92.84 -2.71
N ARG A 26 25.98 -92.99 -3.94
CA ARG A 26 25.80 -91.93 -4.95
C ARG A 26 25.27 -90.61 -4.37
N ARG A 27 26.07 -89.54 -4.45
CA ARG A 27 25.61 -88.17 -4.18
C ARG A 27 24.73 -87.72 -5.35
N HIS A 28 23.42 -87.83 -5.20
CA HIS A 28 22.48 -87.19 -6.11
C HIS A 28 22.27 -85.75 -5.65
N ALA A 29 22.58 -84.79 -6.52
CA ALA A 29 22.18 -83.41 -6.31
C ALA A 29 20.92 -83.16 -7.13
N ILE A 30 19.82 -82.81 -6.46
CA ILE A 30 18.61 -82.33 -7.14
C ILE A 30 18.77 -80.82 -7.28
N GLY A 31 18.90 -80.35 -8.52
CA GLY A 31 18.82 -78.93 -8.84
C GLY A 31 17.40 -78.59 -9.26
N ALA A 32 16.77 -77.64 -8.56
CA ALA A 32 15.53 -77.02 -8.99
C ALA A 32 15.83 -75.60 -9.48
N PHE A 33 15.34 -75.27 -10.67
CA PHE A 33 15.45 -73.93 -11.25
C PHE A 33 14.05 -73.32 -11.25
N GLN A 34 13.92 -72.14 -10.66
CA GLN A 34 12.69 -71.35 -10.72
C GLN A 34 12.93 -70.18 -11.67
N ASP A 35 12.01 -69.98 -12.62
CA ASP A 35 12.03 -68.77 -13.45
C ASP A 35 11.67 -67.57 -12.58
N ILE A 36 12.57 -66.59 -12.51
CA ILE A 36 12.44 -65.37 -11.70
C ILE A 36 12.37 -64.12 -12.57
N THR A 37 12.16 -64.27 -13.88
CA THR A 37 12.23 -63.17 -14.86
C THR A 37 11.22 -62.07 -14.52
N GLU A 38 9.97 -62.43 -14.25
CA GLU A 38 8.91 -61.47 -13.90
C GLU A 38 9.24 -60.66 -12.64
N ARG A 39 9.71 -61.35 -11.58
CA ARG A 39 10.09 -60.66 -10.34
C ARG A 39 11.24 -59.70 -10.56
N LYS A 40 12.27 -60.10 -11.32
CA LYS A 40 13.43 -59.25 -11.60
C LYS A 40 13.07 -58.05 -12.48
N GLN A 41 12.11 -58.21 -13.40
CA GLN A 41 11.57 -57.11 -14.18
C GLN A 41 10.77 -56.12 -13.32
N ALA A 42 9.94 -56.61 -12.39
CA ALA A 42 9.20 -55.77 -11.45
C ALA A 42 10.13 -54.98 -10.50
N GLU A 43 11.17 -55.64 -9.95
CA GLU A 43 12.19 -54.98 -9.12
C GLU A 43 12.90 -53.85 -9.88
N HIS A 44 13.27 -54.08 -11.15
CA HIS A 44 13.92 -53.08 -11.98
C HIS A 44 12.99 -51.90 -12.32
N LEU A 45 11.70 -52.18 -12.59
CA LEU A 45 10.71 -51.15 -12.84
C LEU A 45 10.49 -50.27 -11.60
N LEU A 46 10.35 -50.87 -10.42
CA LEU A 46 10.22 -50.14 -9.16
C LEU A 46 11.46 -49.28 -8.86
N ALA A 47 12.66 -49.83 -9.08
CA ALA A 47 13.90 -49.06 -8.89
C ALA A 47 13.97 -47.84 -9.82
N ASN A 48 13.56 -47.99 -11.08
CA ASN A 48 13.48 -46.87 -12.02
C ASN A 48 12.43 -45.84 -11.59
N TYR A 49 11.25 -46.32 -11.18
CA TYR A 49 10.17 -45.45 -10.74
C TYR A 49 10.55 -44.64 -9.48
N ASN A 50 11.14 -45.30 -8.49
CA ASN A 50 11.64 -44.63 -7.28
C ASN A 50 12.70 -43.57 -7.63
N ARG A 51 13.66 -43.89 -8.51
CA ARG A 51 14.66 -42.91 -8.97
C ARG A 51 14.01 -41.69 -9.64
N THR A 52 13.02 -41.91 -10.50
CA THR A 52 12.29 -40.82 -11.15
C THR A 52 11.50 -39.98 -10.14
N LEU A 53 10.84 -40.61 -9.17
CA LEU A 53 10.12 -39.89 -8.12
C LEU A 53 11.06 -39.07 -7.25
N GLU A 54 12.18 -39.64 -6.83
CA GLU A 54 13.21 -38.93 -6.06
C GLU A 54 13.73 -37.71 -6.83
N GLN A 55 13.98 -37.87 -8.13
CA GLN A 55 14.37 -36.75 -8.99
C GLN A 55 13.28 -35.68 -9.07
N GLN A 56 12.01 -36.07 -9.31
CA GLN A 56 10.89 -35.14 -9.38
C GLN A 56 10.65 -34.41 -8.04
N VAL A 57 10.78 -35.10 -6.91
CA VAL A 57 10.67 -34.49 -5.58
C VAL A 57 11.80 -33.49 -5.39
N ALA A 58 13.05 -33.86 -5.68
CA ALA A 58 14.19 -32.94 -5.55
C ALA A 58 14.02 -31.69 -6.44
N GLU A 59 13.59 -31.86 -7.69
CA GLU A 59 13.33 -30.77 -8.63
C GLU A 59 12.22 -29.85 -8.13
N ARG A 60 11.08 -30.41 -7.71
CA ARG A 60 9.93 -29.62 -7.20
C ARG A 60 10.25 -28.94 -5.89
N THR A 61 10.95 -29.60 -4.96
CA THR A 61 11.37 -28.99 -3.69
C THR A 61 12.33 -27.84 -3.93
N SER A 62 13.29 -27.98 -4.85
CA SER A 62 14.19 -26.89 -5.23
C SER A 62 13.43 -25.71 -5.86
N ALA A 63 12.48 -26.00 -6.75
CA ALA A 63 11.64 -24.97 -7.37
C ALA A 63 10.77 -24.24 -6.34
N LEU A 64 10.16 -24.97 -5.40
CA LEU A 64 9.32 -24.40 -4.34
C LEU A 64 10.15 -23.53 -3.41
N GLN A 65 11.32 -23.99 -2.96
CA GLN A 65 12.22 -23.21 -2.11
C GLN A 65 12.67 -21.91 -2.79
N LYS A 66 12.94 -21.93 -4.09
CA LYS A 66 13.25 -20.72 -4.85
C LYS A 66 12.07 -19.75 -4.88
N SER A 67 10.85 -20.25 -5.11
CA SER A 67 9.64 -19.43 -5.10
C SER A 67 9.36 -18.84 -3.72
N GLU A 68 9.52 -19.63 -2.64
CA GLU A 68 9.33 -19.17 -1.27
C GLU A 68 10.34 -18.08 -0.90
N ALA A 69 11.61 -18.24 -1.28
CA ALA A 69 12.64 -17.24 -1.06
C ALA A 69 12.34 -15.93 -1.82
N ALA A 70 11.89 -16.04 -3.08
CA ALA A 70 11.51 -14.88 -3.88
C ALA A 70 10.29 -14.15 -3.29
N LEU A 71 9.27 -14.89 -2.83
CA LEU A 71 8.09 -14.30 -2.17
C LEU A 71 8.47 -13.58 -0.88
N ARG A 72 9.38 -14.16 -0.09
CA ARG A 72 9.88 -13.53 1.14
C ARG A 72 10.61 -12.21 0.84
N ASP A 73 11.50 -12.18 -0.14
CA ASP A 73 12.21 -10.96 -0.55
C ASP A 73 11.24 -9.85 -1.00
N VAL A 74 10.23 -10.20 -1.79
CA VAL A 74 9.18 -9.27 -2.23
C VAL A 74 8.40 -8.73 -1.04
N TYR A 75 8.02 -9.59 -0.09
CA TYR A 75 7.29 -9.19 1.11
C TYR A 75 8.09 -8.24 2.00
N ASP A 76 9.38 -8.53 2.22
CA ASP A 76 10.26 -7.69 3.03
C ASP A 76 10.46 -6.30 2.39
N LYS A 77 10.64 -6.25 1.07
CA LYS A 77 10.72 -4.99 0.31
C LYS A 77 9.43 -4.18 0.39
N LEU A 78 8.28 -4.82 0.26
CA LEU A 78 6.97 -4.17 0.36
C LEU A 78 6.78 -3.57 1.75
N ARG A 79 7.09 -4.36 2.80
CA ARG A 79 7.01 -3.93 4.18
C ARG A 79 7.91 -2.73 4.47
N LEU A 80 9.14 -2.75 3.97
CA LEU A 80 10.07 -1.63 4.13
C LEU A 80 9.54 -0.36 3.46
N ARG A 81 9.01 -0.47 2.23
CA ARG A 81 8.40 0.65 1.52
C ARG A 81 7.18 1.22 2.23
N GLU A 82 6.30 0.36 2.74
CA GLU A 82 5.15 0.82 3.54
C GLU A 82 5.58 1.57 4.80
N GLN A 83 6.62 1.09 5.49
CA GLN A 83 7.17 1.77 6.66
C GLN A 83 7.78 3.12 6.30
N GLU A 84 8.56 3.18 5.22
CA GLU A 84 9.15 4.43 4.71
C GLU A 84 8.07 5.47 4.37
N LEU A 85 7.05 5.08 3.61
CA LEU A 85 5.93 5.96 3.27
C LEU A 85 5.18 6.45 4.53
N ARG A 86 4.96 5.56 5.50
CA ARG A 86 4.33 5.94 6.78
C ARG A 86 5.15 6.98 7.53
N LEU A 87 6.46 6.77 7.66
CA LEU A 87 7.34 7.73 8.34
C LEU A 87 7.31 9.09 7.66
N ILE A 88 7.33 9.14 6.33
CA ILE A 88 7.22 10.37 5.56
C ILE A 88 5.88 11.06 5.84
N THR A 89 4.77 10.34 5.76
CA THR A 89 3.44 10.94 5.99
C THR A 89 3.21 11.37 7.43
N ASP A 90 3.83 10.69 8.41
CA ASP A 90 3.67 10.99 9.83
C ASP A 90 4.53 12.17 10.29
N ALA A 91 5.62 12.47 9.57
CA ALA A 91 6.49 13.62 9.85
C ALA A 91 5.91 14.96 9.38
N LEU A 92 4.90 14.95 8.49
CA LEU A 92 4.30 16.17 7.95
C LEU A 92 3.15 16.68 8.84
N PRO A 93 3.06 18.01 9.11
CA PRO A 93 1.94 18.62 9.83
C PRO A 93 0.69 18.78 8.94
N VAL A 94 0.44 17.78 8.08
CA VAL A 94 -0.67 17.71 7.12
C VAL A 94 -1.49 16.48 7.48
N LEU A 95 -2.81 16.57 7.47
CA LEU A 95 -3.67 15.41 7.60
C LEU A 95 -3.73 14.72 6.24
N ILE A 96 -3.37 13.44 6.19
CA ILE A 96 -3.39 12.65 4.96
C ILE A 96 -4.29 11.46 5.21
N SER A 97 -5.24 11.23 4.30
CA SER A 97 -6.10 10.06 4.32
C SER A 97 -6.35 9.51 2.92
N TYR A 98 -6.67 8.21 2.84
CA TYR A 98 -7.19 7.57 1.64
C TYR A 98 -8.56 7.00 1.94
N VAL A 99 -9.51 7.29 1.05
CA VAL A 99 -10.91 6.89 1.14
C VAL A 99 -11.27 6.08 -0.10
N ASP A 100 -11.89 4.92 0.08
CA ASP A 100 -12.27 4.04 -1.03
C ASP A 100 -13.58 4.48 -1.73
N THR A 101 -13.99 3.73 -2.76
CA THR A 101 -15.26 3.96 -3.49
C THR A 101 -16.51 3.89 -2.62
N ASN A 102 -16.47 3.20 -1.47
CA ASN A 102 -17.57 3.14 -0.52
C ASN A 102 -17.51 4.27 0.51
N GLN A 103 -16.67 5.27 0.27
CA GLN A 103 -16.40 6.39 1.15
C GLN A 103 -15.90 5.95 2.55
N ARG A 104 -15.13 4.86 2.63
CA ARG A 104 -14.56 4.38 3.89
C ARG A 104 -13.08 4.68 3.99
N TYR A 105 -12.63 5.09 5.18
CA TYR A 105 -11.21 5.35 5.43
C TYR A 105 -10.41 4.05 5.36
N ARG A 106 -9.42 4.03 4.48
CA ARG A 106 -8.49 2.90 4.27
C ARG A 106 -7.07 3.22 4.73
N PHE A 107 -6.73 4.51 4.83
CA PHE A 107 -5.47 4.99 5.37
C PHE A 107 -5.67 6.34 6.06
N VAL A 108 -4.95 6.57 7.15
CA VAL A 108 -4.79 7.88 7.80
C VAL A 108 -3.37 7.98 8.38
N ASN A 109 -2.76 9.17 8.32
CA ASN A 109 -1.48 9.43 8.98
C ASN A 109 -1.65 9.77 10.48
N ARG A 110 -0.53 9.84 11.21
CA ARG A 110 -0.51 10.14 12.66
C ARG A 110 -1.16 11.48 12.99
N THR A 111 -0.99 12.49 12.14
CA THR A 111 -1.59 13.82 12.33
C THR A 111 -3.11 13.74 12.38
N TYR A 112 -3.73 12.83 11.62
CA TYR A 112 -5.17 12.57 11.65
C TYR A 112 -5.64 12.09 13.03
N GLU A 113 -4.90 11.16 13.66
CA GLU A 113 -5.23 10.65 15.00
C GLU A 113 -5.20 11.76 16.06
N VAL A 114 -4.20 12.64 15.99
CA VAL A 114 -4.04 13.76 16.92
C VAL A 114 -5.19 14.76 16.79
N TRP A 115 -5.63 15.07 15.56
CA TRP A 115 -6.66 16.06 15.32
C TRP A 115 -8.06 15.56 15.67
N PHE A 116 -8.36 14.31 15.32
CA PHE A 116 -9.66 13.69 15.62
C PHE A 116 -9.73 13.11 17.03
N ASN A 117 -8.61 13.03 17.75
CA ASN A 117 -8.49 12.40 19.06
C ASN A 117 -9.07 10.98 19.08
N LEU A 118 -8.78 10.23 18.01
CA LEU A 118 -9.19 8.85 17.80
C LEU A 118 -7.97 8.07 17.34
N SER A 119 -7.85 6.81 17.77
CA SER A 119 -6.83 5.93 17.25
C SER A 119 -7.11 5.59 15.79
N ARG A 120 -6.06 5.26 15.04
CA ARG A 120 -6.18 4.81 13.65
C ARG A 120 -7.18 3.68 13.50
N ASP A 121 -7.15 2.69 14.39
CA ASP A 121 -8.02 1.52 14.33
C ASP A 121 -9.50 1.87 14.51
N GLU A 122 -9.79 2.95 15.23
CA GLU A 122 -11.16 3.48 15.36
C GLU A 122 -11.62 4.29 14.15
N ILE A 123 -10.69 4.79 13.33
CA ILE A 123 -10.99 5.59 12.14
C ILE A 123 -11.11 4.70 10.90
N LEU A 124 -10.22 3.72 10.76
CA LEU A 124 -10.22 2.82 9.61
C LEU A 124 -11.55 2.06 9.50
N GLY A 125 -12.10 2.03 8.29
CA GLY A 125 -13.37 1.39 7.98
C GLY A 125 -14.61 2.24 8.26
N LYS A 126 -14.53 3.32 9.06
CA LYS A 126 -15.63 4.29 9.19
C LYS A 126 -15.89 5.00 7.87
N SER A 127 -17.14 5.36 7.63
CA SER A 127 -17.48 6.22 6.50
C SER A 127 -17.06 7.67 6.75
N VAL A 128 -16.88 8.45 5.68
CA VAL A 128 -16.64 9.90 5.78
C VAL A 128 -17.77 10.58 6.56
N HIS A 129 -19.02 10.14 6.34
CA HIS A 129 -20.20 10.63 7.06
C HIS A 129 -20.15 10.33 8.56
N GLU A 130 -19.80 9.10 8.96
CA GLU A 130 -19.71 8.68 10.37
C GLU A 130 -18.62 9.46 11.12
N LEU A 131 -17.51 9.79 10.47
CA LEU A 131 -16.38 10.47 11.10
C LEU A 131 -16.57 11.99 11.17
N LEU A 132 -17.02 12.63 10.08
CA LEU A 132 -17.18 14.08 10.01
C LEU A 132 -18.52 14.57 10.58
N GLY A 133 -19.52 13.69 10.65
CA GLY A 133 -20.89 14.01 11.04
C GLY A 133 -21.69 14.71 9.93
N GLU A 134 -23.02 14.69 10.08
CA GLU A 134 -23.98 15.14 9.07
C GLU A 134 -23.70 16.56 8.53
N THR A 135 -23.52 17.53 9.41
CA THR A 135 -23.37 18.95 9.02
C THR A 135 -22.11 19.21 8.19
N VAL A 136 -21.01 18.53 8.50
CA VAL A 136 -19.76 18.67 7.75
C VAL A 136 -19.85 17.84 6.46
N TYR A 137 -20.41 16.63 6.54
CA TYR A 137 -20.61 15.76 5.38
C TYR A 137 -21.39 16.43 4.25
N GLN A 138 -22.53 17.05 4.55
CA GLN A 138 -23.35 17.77 3.55
C GLN A 138 -22.58 18.88 2.81
N ARG A 139 -21.57 19.48 3.45
CA ARG A 139 -20.73 20.51 2.84
C ARG A 139 -19.64 19.91 1.94
N VAL A 140 -19.11 18.73 2.29
CA VAL A 140 -18.01 18.10 1.55
C VAL A 140 -18.49 17.13 0.47
N GLU A 141 -19.70 16.58 0.59
CA GLU A 141 -20.28 15.62 -0.35
C GLU A 141 -20.24 16.07 -1.82
N PRO A 142 -20.59 17.34 -2.18
CA PRO A 142 -20.49 17.79 -3.56
C PRO A 142 -19.07 17.72 -4.12
N TYR A 143 -18.06 17.93 -3.29
CA TYR A 143 -16.65 17.85 -3.67
C TYR A 143 -16.18 16.40 -3.79
N ILE A 144 -16.66 15.52 -2.91
CA ILE A 144 -16.41 14.08 -3.00
C ILE A 144 -16.95 13.53 -4.34
N ASN A 145 -18.16 13.94 -4.73
CA ASN A 145 -18.76 13.55 -6.01
C ASN A 145 -17.92 14.01 -7.21
N GLN A 146 -17.45 15.27 -7.21
CA GLN A 146 -16.54 15.79 -8.26
C GLN A 146 -15.23 15.00 -8.35
N VAL A 147 -14.73 14.51 -7.22
CA VAL A 147 -13.51 13.70 -7.20
C VAL A 147 -13.74 12.33 -7.80
N PHE A 148 -14.89 11.71 -7.53
CA PHE A 148 -15.26 10.46 -8.20
C PHE A 148 -15.52 10.63 -9.71
N GLU A 149 -15.76 11.85 -10.19
CA GLU A 149 -15.73 12.20 -11.62
C GLU A 149 -14.31 12.37 -12.19
N GLY A 150 -13.27 12.15 -11.38
CA GLY A 150 -11.87 12.26 -11.78
C GLY A 150 -11.30 13.68 -11.71
N GLN A 151 -11.96 14.59 -10.98
CA GLN A 151 -11.47 15.96 -10.80
C GLN A 151 -10.71 16.12 -9.48
N THR A 152 -9.57 16.79 -9.52
CA THR A 152 -8.92 17.27 -8.28
C THR A 152 -9.62 18.53 -7.82
N VAL A 153 -10.07 18.55 -6.57
CA VAL A 153 -10.79 19.70 -5.99
C VAL A 153 -10.11 20.16 -4.72
N THR A 154 -10.08 21.47 -4.53
CA THR A 154 -9.59 22.10 -3.30
C THR A 154 -10.73 22.93 -2.71
N LEU A 155 -10.94 22.79 -1.41
CA LEU A 155 -11.91 23.58 -0.66
C LEU A 155 -11.29 24.11 0.62
N GLU A 156 -11.81 25.24 1.09
CA GLU A 156 -11.54 25.75 2.42
C GLU A 156 -12.79 25.58 3.28
N ALA A 157 -12.62 24.97 4.45
CA ALA A 157 -13.73 24.71 5.36
C ALA A 157 -13.32 24.99 6.81
N GLU A 158 -14.26 25.51 7.58
CA GLU A 158 -14.16 25.50 9.03
C GLU A 158 -14.76 24.19 9.53
N ILE A 159 -13.92 23.36 10.14
CA ILE A 159 -14.30 22.07 10.70
C ILE A 159 -14.15 22.14 12.23
N PRO A 160 -15.16 21.69 12.99
CA PRO A 160 -15.03 21.51 14.42
C PRO A 160 -14.16 20.30 14.71
N PHE A 161 -12.96 20.52 15.24
CA PHE A 161 -12.12 19.45 15.77
C PHE A 161 -12.22 19.40 17.29
N SER A 162 -11.72 18.31 17.88
CA SER A 162 -11.64 18.11 19.34
C SER A 162 -10.94 19.26 20.07
N LEU A 163 -9.95 19.88 19.42
CA LEU A 163 -9.16 21.02 19.93
C LEU A 163 -9.72 22.41 19.56
N GLY A 164 -10.93 22.50 19.01
CA GLY A 164 -11.60 23.74 18.63
C GLY A 164 -11.83 23.91 17.13
N LYS A 165 -12.40 25.05 16.74
CA LYS A 165 -12.64 25.37 15.32
C LYS A 165 -11.33 25.75 14.64
N ARG A 166 -11.02 25.07 13.53
CA ARG A 166 -9.88 25.39 12.67
C ARG A 166 -10.35 25.62 11.25
N CYS A 167 -9.77 26.60 10.59
CA CYS A 167 -9.93 26.80 9.17
C CYS A 167 -8.92 25.92 8.45
N ILE A 168 -9.41 25.00 7.65
CA ILE A 168 -8.58 24.07 6.91
C ILE A 168 -8.66 24.33 5.41
N SER A 169 -7.56 24.08 4.71
CA SER A 169 -7.55 23.89 3.26
C SER A 169 -7.43 22.40 2.99
N ALA A 170 -8.45 21.83 2.33
CA ALA A 170 -8.53 20.43 1.97
C ALA A 170 -8.43 20.26 0.45
N THR A 171 -7.50 19.44 -0.02
CA THR A 171 -7.39 19.01 -1.41
C THR A 171 -7.72 17.53 -1.51
N LEU A 172 -8.67 17.20 -2.38
CA LEU A 172 -9.06 15.83 -2.69
C LEU A 172 -8.56 15.47 -4.09
N ILE A 173 -7.80 14.38 -4.17
CA ILE A 173 -7.10 13.93 -5.38
C ILE A 173 -7.61 12.51 -5.72
N PRO A 174 -8.18 12.29 -6.91
CA PRO A 174 -8.67 10.97 -7.30
C PRO A 174 -7.53 9.95 -7.45
N ASP A 175 -7.78 8.70 -7.03
CA ASP A 175 -6.95 7.54 -7.33
C ASP A 175 -7.46 6.86 -8.61
N GLY A 176 -7.00 7.39 -9.73
CA GLY A 176 -7.37 7.00 -11.09
C GLY A 176 -7.28 8.19 -12.03
N ASP A 177 -7.15 7.92 -13.33
CA ASP A 177 -7.24 8.94 -14.38
C ASP A 177 -8.68 9.04 -14.91
N ARG A 178 -9.01 10.12 -15.64
CA ARG A 178 -10.36 10.42 -16.18
C ARG A 178 -10.96 9.31 -17.06
N ASN A 179 -10.12 8.43 -17.61
CA ASN A 179 -10.54 7.32 -18.45
C ASN A 179 -10.75 5.99 -17.69
N THR A 180 -10.43 5.98 -16.40
CA THR A 180 -10.55 4.82 -15.51
C THR A 180 -11.54 5.13 -14.41
N GLN A 181 -12.30 4.12 -13.99
CA GLN A 181 -13.16 4.25 -12.82
C GLN A 181 -12.30 4.59 -11.60
N VAL A 182 -12.60 5.72 -10.95
CA VAL A 182 -11.91 6.19 -9.75
C VAL A 182 -12.07 5.14 -8.65
N ARG A 183 -10.96 4.65 -8.10
CA ARG A 183 -10.95 3.59 -7.06
C ARG A 183 -11.11 4.12 -5.64
N GLY A 184 -10.98 5.44 -5.49
CA GLY A 184 -10.96 6.13 -4.23
C GLY A 184 -10.32 7.50 -4.41
N PHE A 185 -10.02 8.18 -3.32
CA PHE A 185 -9.33 9.46 -3.35
C PHE A 185 -8.43 9.65 -2.15
N TYR A 186 -7.37 10.43 -2.36
CA TYR A 186 -6.53 10.96 -1.31
C TYR A 186 -7.08 12.30 -0.85
N SER A 187 -7.11 12.52 0.46
CA SER A 187 -7.41 13.83 1.03
C SER A 187 -6.22 14.34 1.81
N LEU A 188 -5.79 15.55 1.47
CA LEU A 188 -4.74 16.30 2.14
C LEU A 188 -5.39 17.51 2.79
N MET A 189 -5.24 17.69 4.10
CA MET A 189 -5.78 18.84 4.82
C MET A 189 -4.70 19.54 5.62
N THR A 190 -4.65 20.87 5.53
CA THR A 190 -3.71 21.72 6.26
C THR A 190 -4.44 22.76 7.09
N ASP A 191 -3.88 23.11 8.25
CA ASP A 191 -4.37 24.25 9.03
C ASP A 191 -3.95 25.54 8.34
N ILE A 192 -4.92 26.35 7.93
CA ILE A 192 -4.69 27.67 7.35
C ILE A 192 -5.12 28.80 8.30
N SER A 193 -5.48 28.47 9.55
CA SER A 193 -6.01 29.45 10.50
C SER A 193 -5.01 30.58 10.76
N GLU A 194 -3.72 30.26 10.95
CA GLU A 194 -2.68 31.26 11.19
C GLU A 194 -2.49 32.17 9.97
N GLN A 195 -2.38 31.58 8.78
CA GLN A 195 -2.19 32.30 7.51
C GLN A 195 -3.37 33.24 7.23
N ARG A 196 -4.61 32.74 7.39
CA ARG A 196 -5.82 33.52 7.21
C ARG A 196 -5.91 34.68 8.21
N ASN A 197 -5.55 34.44 9.47
CA ASN A 197 -5.53 35.47 10.50
C ASN A 197 -4.44 36.52 10.25
N ALA A 198 -3.27 36.11 9.77
CA ALA A 198 -2.18 37.03 9.42
C ALA A 198 -2.57 37.93 8.24
N ALA A 199 -3.11 37.35 7.16
CA ALA A 199 -3.60 38.08 6.00
C ALA A 199 -4.69 39.10 6.38
N LEU A 200 -5.64 38.70 7.24
CA LEU A 200 -6.70 39.60 7.71
C LEU A 200 -6.16 40.76 8.55
N ARG A 201 -5.13 40.53 9.39
CA ARG A 201 -4.48 41.59 10.17
C ARG A 201 -3.76 42.59 9.29
N GLU A 202 -3.08 42.11 8.25
CA GLU A 202 -2.39 42.96 7.28
C GLU A 202 -3.38 43.81 6.49
N GLN A 203 -4.46 43.20 6.00
CA GLN A 203 -5.52 43.91 5.28
C GLN A 203 -6.13 45.02 6.13
N LYS A 204 -6.46 44.73 7.40
CA LYS A 204 -6.99 45.75 8.33
C LYS A 204 -6.00 46.89 8.59
N ARG A 205 -4.69 46.59 8.68
CA ARG A 205 -3.66 47.62 8.86
C ARG A 205 -3.52 48.51 7.63
N ALA A 206 -3.55 47.92 6.43
CA ALA A 206 -3.51 48.68 5.18
C ALA A 206 -4.73 49.61 5.03
N GLU A 207 -5.91 49.11 5.36
CA GLU A 207 -7.15 49.92 5.36
C GLU A 207 -7.07 51.07 6.37
N GLN A 208 -6.62 50.80 7.60
CA GLN A 208 -6.44 51.85 8.62
C GLN A 208 -5.40 52.89 8.21
N ALA A 209 -4.31 52.47 7.58
CA ALA A 209 -3.29 53.39 7.06
C ALA A 209 -3.87 54.30 5.96
N SER A 210 -4.63 53.73 5.02
CA SER A 210 -5.28 54.49 3.95
C SER A 210 -6.28 55.52 4.49
N ILE A 211 -7.14 55.13 5.45
CA ILE A 211 -8.08 56.04 6.10
C ILE A 211 -7.36 57.18 6.83
N LEU A 212 -6.23 56.89 7.49
CA LEU A 212 -5.45 57.88 8.21
C LEU A 212 -4.75 58.86 7.26
N GLU A 213 -4.20 58.37 6.14
CA GLU A 213 -3.62 59.21 5.09
C GLU A 213 -4.65 60.17 4.48
N GLU A 214 -5.84 59.67 4.17
CA GLU A 214 -6.94 60.48 3.65
C GLU A 214 -7.39 61.55 4.67
N ARG A 215 -7.53 61.19 5.95
CA ARG A 215 -7.80 62.16 7.03
C ARG A 215 -6.71 63.23 7.11
N ASN A 216 -5.44 62.83 7.05
CA ASN A 216 -4.32 63.77 7.12
C ASN A 216 -4.23 64.67 5.88
N ARG A 217 -4.62 64.19 4.69
CA ARG A 217 -4.72 64.99 3.47
C ARG A 217 -5.79 66.08 3.62
N MET A 218 -7.01 65.68 4.01
CA MET A 218 -8.12 66.64 4.23
C MET A 218 -7.79 67.68 5.31
N ALA A 219 -7.13 67.27 6.40
CA ALA A 219 -6.73 68.19 7.46
C ALA A 219 -5.75 69.26 6.96
N ARG A 220 -4.80 68.88 6.09
CA ARG A 220 -3.88 69.84 5.46
C ARG A 220 -4.62 70.80 4.52
N GLU A 221 -5.50 70.29 3.67
CA GLU A 221 -6.30 71.14 2.77
C GLU A 221 -7.16 72.15 3.55
N ILE A 222 -7.84 71.73 4.62
CA ILE A 222 -8.62 72.64 5.48
C ILE A 222 -7.73 73.69 6.13
N HIS A 223 -6.56 73.31 6.66
CA HIS A 223 -5.63 74.25 7.27
C HIS A 223 -5.14 75.30 6.26
N ASP A 224 -4.76 74.88 5.05
CA ASP A 224 -4.30 75.78 3.99
C ASP A 224 -5.41 76.74 3.55
N THR A 225 -6.65 76.26 3.44
CA THR A 225 -7.82 77.08 3.05
C THR A 225 -8.20 78.10 4.12
N LEU A 226 -8.10 77.74 5.40
CA LEU A 226 -8.38 78.65 6.53
C LEU A 226 -7.22 79.63 6.79
N ALA A 227 -5.99 79.25 6.47
CA ALA A 227 -4.80 80.11 6.60
C ALA A 227 -4.74 81.23 5.55
N HIS A 228 -5.61 81.20 4.53
CA HIS A 228 -5.79 82.28 3.55
C HIS A 228 -7.10 83.03 3.86
N PRO A 229 -7.16 83.90 4.89
CA PRO A 229 -8.35 84.69 5.13
C PRO A 229 -8.55 85.63 3.94
N HIS A 230 -9.70 85.51 3.28
CA HIS A 230 -10.18 86.48 2.31
C HIS A 230 -9.98 87.89 2.89
N HIS A 231 -8.99 88.62 2.37
CA HIS A 231 -8.93 90.07 2.52
C HIS A 231 -10.12 90.63 1.75
N ASN A 232 -11.27 90.64 2.42
CA ASN A 232 -12.44 91.34 1.96
C ASN A 232 -12.19 92.82 2.26
N THR A 233 -11.56 93.49 1.30
CA THR A 233 -11.31 94.93 1.30
C THR A 233 -12.66 95.64 1.28
N PHE A 234 -13.24 95.88 2.46
CA PHE A 234 -14.31 96.84 2.65
C PHE A 234 -13.65 98.21 2.78
N CYS A 235 -13.58 98.97 1.68
CA CYS A 235 -13.33 100.41 1.73
C CYS A 235 -14.57 101.14 1.20
N LEU A 236 -15.15 101.93 2.11
CA LEU A 236 -16.04 103.07 1.85
C LEU A 236 -15.24 104.22 1.21
#